data_AF-A0A0T6W5Z3-F1
#
_entry.id   AF-A0A0T6W5Z3-F1
#
_cell.length_a   1.000
_cell.length_b   1.000
_cell.length_c   1.000
_cell.angle_alpha   90.00
_cell.angle_beta   90.00
_cell.angle_gamma   90.00
#
_symmetry.space_group_name_H-M   'P 1'
#
loop_
_entity.id
_entity.type
_entity.pdbx_description
1 polymer ?
#
loop_
_entity_poly.entity_id
_entity_poly.type
_entity_poly.pdbx_seq_one_letter_code
_entity_poly.pdbx_strand_id
1 'polypeptide(L)'
;MQLFEPRYIDMLTRCLKEQQGFVVVLLQDGDEVGRKALFHDQGTYVRIIDFQQLENGLLGITVEGDTKVRVVRNWQQEDGLHMGDAEALEPEQQVDIPDRHYELPAVLQALFRHPVVKDLGMDVDFEDAREVGWRLTELLPLDKSEKQQLAECQDPVERLDRLQALLDILEQGS
;
A
#
# COMPACT_ATOMS: atom_id res chain seq x y z
N MET A 1 0.74 -11.74 -2.59
CA MET A 1 0.99 -12.15 -1.18
C MET A 1 0.90 -13.67 -1.07
N GLN A 2 1.69 -14.30 -0.20
CA GLN A 2 1.59 -15.75 0.06
C GLN A 2 1.12 -15.97 1.50
N LEU A 3 0.14 -16.84 1.69
CA LEU A 3 -0.43 -17.13 2.99
C LEU A 3 -0.40 -18.64 3.24
N PHE A 4 0.06 -19.03 4.42
CA PHE A 4 0.24 -20.43 4.78
C PHE A 4 -0.37 -20.80 6.15
N GLU A 5 -0.62 -19.82 7.02
CA GLU A 5 -1.21 -20.10 8.33
C GLU A 5 -2.73 -20.30 8.23
N PRO A 6 -3.30 -21.34 8.88
CA PRO A 6 -4.73 -21.67 8.79
C PRO A 6 -5.67 -20.49 9.08
N ARG A 7 -5.36 -19.67 10.09
CA ARG A 7 -6.15 -18.49 10.48
C ARG A 7 -6.39 -17.52 9.31
N TYR A 8 -5.39 -17.33 8.44
CA TYR A 8 -5.52 -16.44 7.28
C TYR A 8 -6.29 -17.12 6.15
N ILE A 9 -6.16 -18.43 5.96
CA ILE A 9 -6.95 -19.17 4.97
C ILE A 9 -8.45 -19.12 5.31
N ASP A 10 -8.79 -19.27 6.59
CA ASP A 10 -10.16 -19.15 7.07
C ASP A 10 -10.70 -17.73 6.88
N MET A 11 -9.90 -16.70 7.21
CA MET A 11 -10.24 -15.30 6.97
C MET A 11 -10.51 -15.03 5.49
N LEU A 12 -9.61 -15.45 4.59
CA LEU A 12 -9.77 -15.27 3.15
C LEU A 12 -11.03 -15.97 2.62
N THR A 13 -11.32 -17.16 3.12
CA THR A 13 -12.54 -17.90 2.75
C THR A 13 -13.80 -17.13 3.10
N ARG A 14 -13.82 -16.43 4.25
CA ARG A 14 -14.93 -15.55 4.64
C ARG A 14 -14.99 -14.31 3.74
N CYS A 15 -13.86 -13.64 3.52
CA CYS A 15 -13.76 -12.49 2.59
C CYS A 15 -14.36 -12.81 1.22
N LEU A 16 -14.02 -13.96 0.63
CA LEU A 16 -14.54 -14.39 -0.67
C LEU A 16 -16.04 -14.71 -0.64
N LYS A 17 -16.52 -15.39 0.41
CA LYS A 17 -17.95 -15.74 0.54
C LYS A 17 -18.85 -14.52 0.77
N GLU A 18 -18.36 -13.57 1.57
CA GLU A 18 -19.11 -12.39 1.98
C GLU A 18 -18.86 -11.19 1.06
N GLN A 19 -18.00 -11.33 0.05
CA GLN A 19 -17.58 -10.26 -0.86
C GLN A 19 -17.02 -9.04 -0.10
N GLN A 20 -16.19 -9.32 0.90
CA GLN A 20 -15.54 -8.32 1.74
C GLN A 20 -14.02 -8.41 1.57
N GLY A 21 -13.36 -7.26 1.71
CA GLY A 21 -11.92 -7.15 1.85
C GLY A 21 -11.42 -7.30 3.28
N PHE A 22 -10.15 -6.95 3.48
CA PHE A 22 -9.50 -6.88 4.78
C PHE A 22 -8.54 -5.68 4.82
N VAL A 23 -8.01 -5.35 5.98
CA VAL A 23 -7.07 -4.22 6.12
C VAL A 23 -5.64 -4.73 6.20
N VAL A 24 -4.75 -4.14 5.39
CA VAL A 24 -3.31 -4.30 5.50
C VAL A 24 -2.73 -3.11 6.25
N VAL A 25 -2.03 -3.39 7.34
CA VAL A 25 -1.30 -2.40 8.16
C VAL A 25 0.16 -2.77 8.24
N LEU A 26 1.04 -1.77 8.17
CA LEU A 26 2.46 -1.98 8.41
C LEU A 26 2.72 -2.17 9.91
N LEU A 27 3.64 -3.09 10.23
CA LEU A 27 4.18 -3.26 11.58
C LEU A 27 5.17 -2.13 11.89
N GLN A 28 5.08 -1.56 13.08
CA GLN A 28 6.09 -0.63 13.58
C GLN A 28 7.34 -1.41 13.98
N ASP A 29 8.52 -0.90 13.63
CA ASP A 29 9.79 -1.47 14.08
C ASP A 29 9.96 -1.24 15.59
N GLY A 30 10.04 -2.32 16.39
CA GLY A 30 10.16 -2.24 17.85
C GLY A 30 10.36 -3.60 18.54
N ASP A 31 11.16 -3.57 19.61
CA ASP A 31 11.74 -4.71 20.35
C ASP A 31 10.80 -5.89 20.62
N GLU A 32 11.27 -7.08 20.22
CA GLU A 32 10.74 -8.41 20.55
C GLU A 32 10.93 -8.79 22.03
N VAL A 33 10.51 -7.92 22.96
CA VAL A 33 10.43 -8.29 24.38
C VAL A 33 9.05 -7.95 24.92
N GLY A 34 8.10 -8.80 24.56
CA GLY A 34 6.88 -8.99 25.35
C GLY A 34 5.63 -8.26 24.87
N ARG A 35 4.83 -9.00 24.09
CA ARG A 35 3.35 -9.11 24.18
C ARG A 35 2.43 -8.25 23.31
N LYS A 36 2.86 -7.29 22.48
CA LYS A 36 1.96 -6.71 21.46
C LYS A 36 2.76 -6.26 20.23
N ALA A 37 2.47 -6.84 19.07
CA ALA A 37 2.88 -6.24 17.81
C ALA A 37 2.28 -4.82 17.76
N LEU A 38 3.14 -3.81 17.60
CA LEU A 38 2.70 -2.44 17.38
C LEU A 38 2.52 -2.28 15.86
N PHE A 39 1.36 -1.77 15.47
CA PHE A 39 1.00 -1.50 14.08
C PHE A 39 0.92 0.01 13.89
N HIS A 40 1.15 0.47 12.66
CA HIS A 40 0.68 1.79 12.26
C HIS A 40 -0.85 1.85 12.41
N ASP A 41 -1.36 3.00 12.84
CA ASP A 41 -2.79 3.22 12.99
C ASP A 41 -3.48 3.43 11.64
N GLN A 42 -2.72 3.72 10.58
CA GLN A 42 -3.22 3.84 9.21
C GLN A 42 -2.81 2.64 8.36
N GLY A 43 -3.76 2.15 7.58
CA GLY A 43 -3.60 1.03 6.67
C GLY A 43 -4.40 1.22 5.39
N THR A 44 -4.41 0.18 4.57
CA THR A 44 -5.18 0.14 3.33
C THR A 44 -6.20 -0.99 3.41
N TYR A 45 -7.47 -0.67 3.16
CA TYR A 45 -8.48 -1.67 2.89
C TYR A 45 -8.22 -2.24 1.48
N VAL A 46 -8.13 -3.57 1.40
CA VAL A 46 -7.80 -4.27 0.15
C VAL A 46 -8.86 -5.32 -0.18
N ARG A 47 -9.10 -5.53 -1.48
CA ARG A 47 -9.96 -6.61 -1.98
C ARG A 47 -9.13 -7.67 -2.69
N ILE A 48 -9.54 -8.93 -2.55
CA ILE A 48 -8.93 -10.04 -3.28
C ILE A 48 -9.43 -9.98 -4.72
N ILE A 49 -8.52 -9.82 -5.68
CA ILE A 49 -8.85 -9.77 -7.12
C ILE A 49 -8.44 -11.04 -7.85
N ASP A 50 -7.51 -11.80 -7.30
CA ASP A 50 -7.09 -13.09 -7.85
C ASP A 50 -6.53 -14.00 -6.76
N PHE A 51 -6.63 -15.31 -6.97
CA PHE A 51 -6.01 -16.31 -6.11
C PHE A 51 -5.57 -17.50 -6.96
N GLN A 52 -4.41 -18.06 -6.61
CA GLN A 52 -3.84 -19.19 -7.32
C GLN A 52 -3.09 -20.10 -6.35
N GLN A 53 -3.14 -21.41 -6.61
CA GLN A 53 -2.24 -22.33 -5.95
C GLN A 53 -0.87 -22.23 -6.61
N LEU A 54 0.14 -21.95 -5.81
CA LEU A 54 1.52 -21.83 -6.27
C LEU A 54 2.17 -23.20 -6.41
N GLU A 55 3.29 -23.28 -7.12
CA GLU A 55 4.04 -24.52 -7.34
C GLU A 55 4.49 -25.21 -6.05
N ASN A 56 4.70 -24.43 -4.98
CA ASN A 56 5.04 -24.94 -3.65
C ASN A 56 3.82 -25.45 -2.85
N GLY A 57 2.62 -25.45 -3.44
CA GLY A 57 1.37 -25.87 -2.83
C GLY A 57 0.68 -24.82 -1.97
N LEU A 58 1.31 -23.67 -1.73
CA LEU A 58 0.74 -22.57 -0.95
C LEU A 58 -0.29 -21.77 -1.75
N LEU A 59 -1.17 -21.06 -1.05
CA LEU A 59 -2.11 -20.14 -1.66
C LEU A 59 -1.43 -18.78 -1.88
N GLY A 60 -1.30 -18.40 -3.15
CA GLY A 60 -0.99 -17.05 -3.56
C GLY A 60 -2.26 -16.25 -3.76
N ILE A 61 -2.29 -15.01 -3.28
CA ILE A 61 -3.37 -14.07 -3.58
C ILE A 61 -2.82 -12.77 -4.16
N THR A 62 -3.61 -12.17 -5.03
CA THR A 62 -3.43 -10.80 -5.52
C THR A 62 -4.54 -9.96 -4.93
N VAL A 63 -4.16 -8.81 -4.38
CA VAL A 63 -5.10 -7.87 -3.78
C VAL A 63 -4.95 -6.50 -4.41
N GLU A 64 -6.05 -5.77 -4.49
CA GLU A 64 -6.10 -4.38 -4.92
C GLU A 64 -6.38 -3.48 -3.72
N GLY A 65 -5.58 -2.42 -3.55
CA GLY A 65 -5.83 -1.39 -2.56
C GLY A 65 -6.97 -0.49 -2.99
N ASP A 66 -7.94 -0.29 -2.08
CA ASP A 66 -9.18 0.44 -2.36
C ASP A 66 -9.20 1.78 -1.63
N THR A 67 -9.18 1.75 -0.29
CA THR A 67 -9.38 2.94 0.53
C THR A 67 -8.40 2.97 1.70
N LYS A 68 -7.88 4.16 2.03
CA LYS A 68 -7.16 4.37 3.28
C LYS A 68 -8.08 4.22 4.47
N VAL A 69 -7.57 3.62 5.52
CA VAL A 69 -8.33 3.48 6.77
C VAL A 69 -7.49 3.85 7.97
N ARG A 70 -8.15 4.29 9.03
CA ARG A 70 -7.58 4.38 10.37
C ARG A 70 -8.16 3.28 11.25
N VAL A 71 -7.29 2.47 11.83
CA VAL A 71 -7.64 1.45 12.81
C VAL A 71 -7.91 2.13 14.15
N VAL A 72 -9.17 2.17 14.57
CA VAL A 72 -9.60 2.81 15.82
C VAL A 72 -9.56 1.85 17.01
N ARG A 73 -9.63 0.54 16.73
CA ARG A 73 -9.54 -0.51 17.75
C ARG A 73 -8.93 -1.76 17.13
N ASN A 74 -8.12 -2.49 17.91
CA ASN A 74 -7.65 -3.82 17.53
C ASN A 74 -7.66 -4.78 18.72
N TRP A 75 -7.76 -6.07 18.42
CA TRP A 75 -7.62 -7.18 19.35
C TRP A 75 -7.13 -8.42 18.61
N GLN A 76 -6.81 -9.48 19.36
CA GLN A 76 -6.40 -10.76 18.79
C GLN A 76 -7.43 -11.84 19.19
N GLN A 77 -7.84 -12.66 18.23
CA GLN A 77 -8.66 -13.84 18.47
C GLN A 77 -7.82 -14.97 19.11
N GLU A 78 -8.50 -16.00 19.62
CA GLU A 78 -7.84 -17.14 20.29
C GLU A 78 -6.88 -17.90 19.35
N ASP A 79 -7.17 -17.93 18.06
CA ASP A 79 -6.33 -18.53 17.01
C ASP A 79 -5.16 -17.62 16.58
N GLY A 80 -5.03 -16.44 17.20
CA GLY A 80 -4.01 -15.46 16.90
C GLY A 80 -4.38 -14.48 15.78
N LEU A 81 -5.55 -14.58 15.14
CA LEU A 81 -5.95 -13.66 14.08
C LEU A 81 -6.13 -12.24 14.64
N HIS A 82 -5.50 -11.25 14.01
CA HIS A 82 -5.71 -9.85 14.35
C HIS A 82 -7.03 -9.36 13.77
N MET A 83 -7.86 -8.81 14.66
CA MET A 83 -9.15 -8.21 14.32
C MET A 83 -9.12 -6.74 14.74
N GLY A 84 -9.93 -5.92 14.07
CA GLY A 84 -10.03 -4.52 14.43
C GLY A 84 -11.24 -3.84 13.82
N ASP A 85 -11.57 -2.70 14.41
CA ASP A 85 -12.51 -1.74 13.87
C ASP A 85 -11.69 -0.66 13.14
N ALA A 86 -12.05 -0.37 11.90
CA ALA A 86 -11.37 0.62 11.06
C ALA A 86 -12.38 1.58 10.44
N GLU A 87 -12.01 2.84 10.37
CA GLU A 87 -12.78 3.91 9.74
C GLU A 87 -12.11 4.29 8.43
N ALA A 88 -12.89 4.41 7.36
CA ALA A 88 -12.38 4.93 6.10
C ALA A 88 -11.95 6.39 6.27
N LEU A 89 -10.79 6.74 5.70
CA LEU A 89 -10.42 8.14 5.53
C LEU A 89 -11.15 8.70 4.31
N GLU A 90 -11.34 10.02 4.31
CA GLU A 90 -11.90 10.72 3.17
C GLU A 90 -11.05 10.47 1.92
N PRO A 91 -11.66 10.31 0.74
CA PRO A 91 -10.93 10.24 -0.51
C PRO A 91 -10.06 11.49 -0.72
N GLU A 92 -8.90 11.30 -1.32
CA GLU A 92 -8.02 12.41 -1.68
C GLU A 92 -8.67 13.29 -2.75
N GLN A 93 -8.51 14.60 -2.60
CA GLN A 93 -9.01 15.55 -3.59
C GLN A 93 -8.23 15.42 -4.89
N GLN A 94 -8.94 15.36 -6.02
CA GLN A 94 -8.32 15.48 -7.33
C GLN A 94 -7.73 16.87 -7.50
N VAL A 95 -6.42 16.92 -7.73
CA VAL A 95 -5.68 18.16 -7.92
C VAL A 95 -4.67 17.97 -9.04
N ASP A 96 -4.57 18.97 -9.90
CA ASP A 96 -3.56 19.00 -10.95
C ASP A 96 -2.15 19.05 -10.32
N ILE A 97 -1.17 18.51 -11.03
CA ILE A 97 0.22 18.56 -10.60
C ILE A 97 0.73 20.01 -10.64
N PRO A 98 1.21 20.56 -9.51
CA PRO A 98 1.77 21.90 -9.49
C PRO A 98 3.01 22.02 -10.37
N ASP A 99 3.22 23.18 -11.00
CA ASP A 99 4.36 23.45 -11.90
C ASP A 99 5.72 23.08 -11.31
N ARG A 100 5.91 23.20 -9.99
CA ARG A 100 7.17 22.83 -9.32
C ARG A 100 7.48 21.32 -9.33
N HIS A 101 6.51 20.48 -9.68
CA HIS A 101 6.62 19.02 -9.74
C HIS A 101 6.46 18.47 -11.16
N TYR A 102 6.62 19.31 -12.18
CA TYR A 102 6.42 18.95 -13.59
C TYR A 102 7.30 17.77 -14.07
N GLU A 103 8.39 17.47 -13.36
CA GLU A 103 9.31 16.37 -13.69
C GLU A 103 8.82 15.00 -13.19
N LEU A 104 7.99 14.95 -12.13
CA LEU A 104 7.53 13.70 -11.52
C LEU A 104 6.74 12.81 -12.50
N PRO A 105 5.83 13.33 -13.35
CA PRO A 105 5.21 12.54 -14.41
C PRO A 105 6.23 11.92 -15.37
N ALA A 106 7.29 12.65 -15.73
CA ALA A 106 8.32 12.16 -16.64
C ALA A 106 9.15 11.04 -15.99
N VAL A 107 9.46 11.16 -14.69
CA VAL A 107 10.08 10.09 -13.89
C VAL A 107 9.20 8.85 -13.92
N LEU A 108 7.90 9.01 -13.67
CA LEU A 108 6.97 7.89 -13.70
C LEU A 108 6.90 7.23 -15.09
N GLN A 109 6.82 8.01 -16.16
CA GLN A 109 6.85 7.49 -17.52
C GLN A 109 8.14 6.72 -17.82
N ALA A 110 9.28 7.15 -17.29
CA ALA A 110 10.53 6.44 -17.44
C ALA A 110 10.50 5.07 -16.75
N LEU A 111 9.92 4.99 -15.54
CA LEU A 111 9.72 3.72 -14.82
C LEU A 111 8.81 2.76 -15.60
N PHE A 112 7.76 3.27 -16.26
CA PHE A 112 6.84 2.48 -17.10
C PHE A 112 7.52 1.85 -18.33
N ARG A 113 8.70 2.33 -18.73
CA ARG A 113 9.46 1.68 -19.82
C ARG A 113 10.13 0.39 -19.39
N HIS A 114 10.25 0.15 -18.08
CA HIS A 114 10.79 -1.11 -17.57
C HIS A 114 9.81 -2.26 -17.86
N PRO A 115 10.25 -3.39 -18.47
CA PRO A 115 9.36 -4.47 -18.89
C PRO A 115 8.43 -4.99 -17.78
N VAL A 116 8.97 -5.14 -16.56
CA VAL A 116 8.21 -5.61 -15.39
C VAL A 116 7.06 -4.67 -15.02
N VAL A 117 7.25 -3.35 -15.19
CA VAL A 117 6.21 -2.36 -14.84
C VAL A 117 5.15 -2.28 -15.93
N LYS A 118 5.57 -2.37 -17.20
CA LYS A 118 4.66 -2.38 -18.34
C LYS A 118 3.63 -3.51 -18.26
N ASP A 119 4.05 -4.68 -17.77
CA ASP A 119 3.18 -5.85 -17.62
C ASP A 119 2.16 -5.70 -16.48
N LEU A 120 2.29 -4.69 -15.61
CA LEU A 120 1.31 -4.40 -14.56
C LEU A 120 0.01 -3.77 -15.10
N GLY A 121 0.00 -3.28 -16.36
CA GLY A 121 -1.21 -2.79 -17.01
C GLY A 121 -1.90 -1.62 -16.30
N MET A 122 -1.13 -0.80 -15.59
CA MET A 122 -1.64 0.31 -14.78
C MET A 122 -2.17 1.42 -15.70
N ASP A 123 -3.43 1.81 -15.49
CA ASP A 123 -3.98 3.07 -16.01
C ASP A 123 -3.59 4.20 -15.05
N VAL A 124 -3.09 5.30 -15.62
CA VAL A 124 -2.57 6.44 -14.84
C VAL A 124 -2.89 7.74 -15.57
N ASP A 125 -3.63 8.62 -14.89
CA ASP A 125 -3.71 10.03 -15.26
C ASP A 125 -2.43 10.75 -14.81
N PHE A 126 -1.61 11.14 -15.80
CA PHE A 126 -0.35 11.84 -15.56
C PHE A 126 -0.53 13.33 -15.21
N GLU A 127 -1.76 13.84 -15.22
CA GLU A 127 -2.09 15.21 -14.80
C GLU A 127 -2.62 15.24 -13.35
N ASP A 128 -3.05 14.10 -12.79
CA ASP A 128 -3.53 13.99 -11.42
C ASP A 128 -2.39 13.69 -10.43
N ALA A 129 -2.18 14.61 -9.49
CA ALA A 129 -1.16 14.49 -8.45
C ALA A 129 -1.34 13.24 -7.57
N ARG A 130 -2.58 12.78 -7.35
CA ARG A 130 -2.88 11.57 -6.58
C ARG A 130 -2.29 10.36 -7.26
N GLU A 131 -2.63 10.17 -8.54
CA GLU A 131 -2.26 8.98 -9.29
C GLU A 131 -0.76 8.89 -9.50
N VAL A 132 -0.14 10.01 -9.92
CA VAL A 132 1.32 10.07 -10.05
C VAL A 132 2.01 9.81 -8.72
N GLY A 133 1.55 10.42 -7.63
CA GLY A 133 2.12 10.22 -6.30
C GLY A 133 2.03 8.78 -5.81
N TRP A 134 0.89 8.10 -6.01
CA TRP A 134 0.73 6.70 -5.63
C TRP A 134 1.63 5.77 -6.42
N ARG A 135 1.67 5.94 -7.74
CA ARG A 135 2.46 5.07 -8.62
C ARG A 135 3.96 5.23 -8.39
N LEU A 136 4.43 6.45 -8.12
CA LEU A 136 5.81 6.67 -7.69
C LEU A 136 6.09 6.01 -6.34
N THR A 137 5.20 6.14 -5.36
CA THR A 137 5.35 5.48 -4.04
C THR A 137 5.43 3.95 -4.17
N GLU A 138 4.65 3.37 -5.09
CA GLU A 138 4.64 1.94 -5.37
C GLU A 138 5.95 1.47 -6.05
N LEU A 139 6.37 2.18 -7.10
CA LEU A 139 7.45 1.76 -7.99
C LEU A 139 8.86 2.15 -7.53
N LEU A 140 8.99 3.23 -6.75
CA LEU A 140 10.31 3.65 -6.27
C LEU A 140 10.85 2.66 -5.22
N PRO A 141 12.17 2.44 -5.19
CA PRO A 141 12.85 1.53 -4.27
C PRO A 141 13.03 2.16 -2.88
N LEU A 142 11.94 2.63 -2.29
CA LEU A 142 11.91 3.25 -0.96
C LEU A 142 11.79 2.21 0.14
N ASP A 143 12.30 2.53 1.32
CA ASP A 143 12.12 1.66 2.48
C ASP A 143 10.65 1.66 2.98
N LYS A 144 10.33 0.72 3.88
CA LYS A 144 8.94 0.55 4.35
C LYS A 144 8.46 1.76 5.15
N SER A 145 9.35 2.42 5.90
CA SER A 145 9.02 3.59 6.72
C SER A 145 8.71 4.79 5.83
N GLU A 146 9.51 5.02 4.80
CA GLU A 146 9.28 6.04 3.77
C GLU A 146 7.96 5.80 3.03
N LYS A 147 7.70 4.56 2.58
CA LYS A 147 6.42 4.22 1.93
C LYS A 147 5.23 4.43 2.85
N GLN A 148 5.36 4.09 4.14
CA GLN A 148 4.32 4.33 5.12
C GLN A 148 4.05 5.82 5.32
N GLN A 149 5.10 6.65 5.43
CA GLN A 149 4.93 8.11 5.54
C GLN A 149 4.23 8.70 4.31
N LEU A 150 4.58 8.25 3.11
CA LEU A 150 3.92 8.67 1.87
C LEU A 150 2.47 8.20 1.79
N ALA A 151 2.19 6.99 2.27
CA ALA A 151 0.85 6.43 2.33
C ALA A 151 -0.04 7.17 3.34
N GLU A 152 0.53 7.68 4.43
CA GLU A 152 -0.18 8.45 5.46
C GLU A 152 -0.50 9.90 5.03
N CYS A 153 0.18 10.45 4.00
CA CYS A 153 -0.14 11.78 3.47
C CYS A 153 -1.58 11.81 2.91
N GLN A 154 -2.43 12.72 3.39
CA GLN A 154 -3.79 12.91 2.84
C GLN A 154 -3.83 13.96 1.73
N ASP A 155 -2.88 14.90 1.73
CA ASP A 155 -2.69 15.87 0.66
C ASP A 155 -1.80 15.26 -0.44
N PRO A 156 -2.30 15.11 -1.67
CA PRO A 156 -1.51 14.59 -2.79
C PRO A 156 -0.30 15.46 -3.11
N VAL A 157 -0.42 16.78 -2.99
CA VAL A 157 0.66 17.72 -3.27
C VAL A 157 1.77 17.57 -2.23
N GLU A 158 1.41 17.41 -0.95
CA GLU A 158 2.40 17.12 0.10
C GLU A 158 3.15 15.81 -0.19
N ARG A 159 2.44 14.79 -0.70
CA ARG A 159 3.09 13.53 -1.12
C ARG A 159 4.09 13.78 -2.25
N LEU A 160 3.75 14.59 -3.25
CA LEU A 160 4.67 14.96 -4.33
C LEU A 160 5.89 15.73 -3.81
N ASP A 161 5.70 16.68 -2.89
CA ASP A 161 6.79 17.42 -2.25
C ASP A 161 7.78 16.47 -1.55
N ARG A 162 7.28 15.45 -0.85
CA ARG A 162 8.11 14.42 -0.19
C ARG A 162 8.79 13.49 -1.20
N LEU A 163 8.09 13.05 -2.24
CA LEU A 163 8.65 12.22 -3.30
C LEU A 163 9.80 12.92 -4.02
N GLN A 164 9.66 14.22 -4.31
CA GLN A 164 10.72 15.01 -4.91
C GLN A 164 11.97 15.02 -4.02
N ALA A 165 11.81 15.30 -2.73
CA ALA A 165 12.94 15.30 -1.79
C ALA A 165 13.64 13.92 -1.69
N LEU A 166 12.87 12.82 -1.74
CA LEU A 166 13.44 11.47 -1.75
C LEU A 166 14.20 11.17 -3.06
N LEU A 167 13.68 11.59 -4.21
CA LEU A 167 14.37 11.44 -5.49
C LEU A 167 15.70 12.20 -5.51
N ASP A 168 15.72 13.45 -5.02
CA ASP A 168 16.94 14.26 -4.95
C ASP A 168 18.04 13.56 -4.12
N ILE A 169 17.66 12.81 -3.07
CA ILE A 169 18.59 12.02 -2.24
C ILE A 169 19.09 10.78 -3.00
N LEU A 170 18.20 10.07 -3.70
CA LEU A 170 18.56 8.88 -4.48
C LEU A 170 19.54 9.21 -5.62
N GLU A 171 19.36 10.36 -6.27
CA GLU A 171 20.27 10.84 -7.32
C GLU A 171 21.66 11.21 -6.79
N GLN A 172 21.76 11.72 -5.56
CA GLN A 172 23.04 12.04 -4.92
C GLN A 172 23.80 10.81 -4.41
N GLY A 173 23.08 9.72 -4.16
CA GLY A 173 23.64 8.44 -3.70
C GLY A 173 24.06 7.48 -4.81
N SER A 174 23.83 7.82 -6.08
CA SER A 174 24.13 7.00 -7.28
C SER A 174 25.41 7.44 -7.98
#